data_AF-A0A842TNB1-F1
#
_entry.id   AF-A0A842TNB1-F1
#
_cell.length_a   1.000
_cell.length_b   1.000
_cell.length_c   1.000
_cell.angle_alpha   90.00
_cell.angle_beta   90.00
_cell.angle_gamma   90.00
#
_symmetry.space_group_name_H-M   'P 1'
#
loop_
_entity.id
_entity.type
_entity.pdbx_description
1 polymer ?
#
loop_
_entity_poly.entity_id
_entity_poly.type
_entity_poly.pdbx_seq_one_letter_code
_entity_poly.pdbx_strand_id
1 'polypeptide(L)'
;MKKPKLLYHGSPFKLKGTILKPKKAEDLEKNKSSTHKGVYASSLKKAAIAMAILSTKGVLYAGLDTFSKRFKKAQIYDGWPKAKYIYLYTLPSETFTDKPKGSAQWVSFEPVRPLKAERLKVEDYLHLVSKEKRLK
;
A
#
# COMPACT_ATOMS: atom_id res chain seq x y z
N MET A 1 1.38 -2.65 18.67
CA MET A 1 0.14 -3.36 18.30
C MET A 1 0.45 -4.84 18.38
N LYS A 2 -0.49 -5.73 18.77
CA LYS A 2 -0.23 -7.18 18.64
C LYS A 2 -0.08 -7.51 17.16
N LYS A 3 0.94 -8.29 16.79
CA LYS A 3 1.17 -8.69 15.39
C LYS A 3 -0.06 -9.43 14.85
N PRO A 4 -0.70 -8.95 13.78
CA PRO A 4 -1.85 -9.62 13.19
C PRO A 4 -1.38 -10.90 12.49
N LYS A 5 -2.25 -11.92 12.41
CA LYS A 5 -1.93 -13.15 11.68
C LYS A 5 -1.76 -12.91 10.17
N LEU A 6 -2.51 -11.95 9.63
CA LEU A 6 -2.58 -11.63 8.21
C LEU A 6 -2.32 -10.15 7.96
N LEU A 7 -1.72 -9.86 6.82
CA LEU A 7 -1.41 -8.53 6.33
C LEU A 7 -1.93 -8.36 4.89
N TYR A 8 -1.98 -7.11 4.43
CA TYR A 8 -2.52 -6.75 3.12
C TYR A 8 -1.52 -5.94 2.31
N HIS A 9 -1.25 -6.38 1.09
CA HIS A 9 -0.43 -5.66 0.13
C HIS A 9 -1.28 -5.24 -1.07
N GLY A 10 -1.34 -3.94 -1.33
CA GLY A 10 -2.03 -3.37 -2.49
C GLY A 10 -1.07 -3.15 -3.64
N SER A 11 -1.51 -3.46 -4.86
CA SER A 11 -0.73 -3.25 -6.08
C SER A 11 -1.63 -2.74 -7.23
N PRO A 12 -1.14 -1.78 -8.04
CA PRO A 12 -1.83 -1.38 -9.27
C PRO A 12 -1.77 -2.45 -10.36
N PHE A 13 -0.88 -3.44 -10.22
CA PHE A 13 -0.64 -4.48 -11.23
C PHE A 13 -0.82 -5.89 -10.66
N LYS A 14 -1.25 -6.81 -11.52
CA LYS A 14 -1.25 -8.23 -11.21
C LYS A 14 0.19 -8.69 -11.00
N LEU A 15 0.42 -9.40 -9.90
CA LEU A 15 1.66 -10.11 -9.62
C LEU A 15 2.00 -11.02 -10.80
N LYS A 16 3.21 -10.83 -11.35
CA LYS A 16 3.80 -11.75 -12.33
C LYS A 16 4.52 -12.86 -11.56
N GLY A 17 3.98 -14.07 -11.60
CA GLY A 17 4.47 -15.22 -10.83
C GLY A 17 3.71 -15.44 -9.52
N THR A 18 4.33 -16.14 -8.57
CA THR A 18 3.68 -16.61 -7.32
C THR A 18 4.20 -15.94 -6.05
N ILE A 19 5.22 -15.06 -6.16
CA ILE A 19 5.94 -14.51 -5.00
C ILE A 19 6.13 -13.00 -5.15
N LEU A 20 5.82 -12.25 -4.09
CA LEU A 20 6.21 -10.86 -3.95
C LEU A 20 7.68 -10.80 -3.57
N LYS A 21 8.50 -10.22 -4.44
CA LYS A 21 9.94 -10.00 -4.17
C LYS A 21 10.15 -8.64 -3.51
N PRO A 22 11.06 -8.52 -2.53
CA PRO A 22 11.46 -7.23 -1.96
C PRO A 22 11.89 -6.25 -3.04
N LYS A 23 11.28 -5.06 -3.05
CA LYS A 23 11.63 -3.96 -3.94
C LYS A 23 11.80 -2.69 -3.13
N LYS A 24 12.59 -1.76 -3.66
CA LYS A 24 12.70 -0.43 -3.07
C LYS A 24 11.38 0.29 -3.33
N ALA A 25 10.75 0.84 -2.29
CA ALA A 25 9.58 1.69 -2.47
C ALA A 25 9.99 2.97 -3.22
N GLU A 26 9.15 3.42 -4.15
CA GLU A 26 9.27 4.72 -4.79
C GLU A 26 8.59 5.74 -3.86
N ASP A 27 9.39 6.51 -3.13
CA ASP A 27 8.89 7.66 -2.37
C ASP A 27 9.42 8.94 -3.00
N LEU A 28 8.54 9.93 -3.14
CA LEU A 28 8.85 11.23 -3.73
C LEU A 28 9.49 12.11 -2.64
N GLU A 29 10.83 12.07 -2.62
CA GLU A 29 11.77 13.02 -1.98
C GLU A 29 12.39 12.69 -0.59
N LYS A 30 13.73 12.79 -0.59
CA LYS A 30 14.66 13.22 0.48
C LYS A 30 14.96 12.37 1.72
N ASN A 31 14.37 11.20 1.96
CA ASN A 31 14.84 10.31 3.03
C ASN A 31 15.30 8.94 2.50
N LYS A 32 16.54 8.90 1.97
CA LYS A 32 17.22 7.65 1.53
C LYS A 32 17.27 6.56 2.62
N SER A 33 17.08 6.93 3.89
CA SER A 33 17.04 6.03 5.06
C SER A 33 15.67 5.35 5.33
N SER A 34 14.59 5.78 4.67
CA SER A 34 13.22 5.33 5.00
C SER A 34 12.67 4.24 4.08
N THR A 35 13.09 4.19 2.81
CA THR A 35 12.64 3.19 1.83
C THR A 35 13.62 2.02 1.77
N HIS A 36 13.41 1.04 2.65
CA HIS A 36 14.17 -0.20 2.59
C HIS A 36 13.71 -1.05 1.39
N LYS A 37 14.59 -1.91 0.87
CA LYS A 37 14.19 -2.91 -0.11
C LYS A 37 13.36 -3.98 0.59
N GLY A 38 12.05 -3.98 0.41
CA GLY A 38 11.13 -4.82 1.18
C GLY A 38 9.83 -5.10 0.46
N VAL A 39 9.08 -6.08 0.95
CA VAL A 39 7.66 -6.23 0.67
C VAL A 39 6.91 -5.43 1.74
N TYR A 40 6.21 -4.39 1.31
CA TYR A 40 5.44 -3.53 2.21
C TYR A 40 3.98 -3.99 2.27
N ALA A 41 3.44 -4.07 3.48
CA ALA A 41 2.06 -4.44 3.72
C ALA A 41 1.46 -3.62 4.86
N SER A 42 0.14 -3.67 4.99
CA SER A 42 -0.58 -3.03 6.09
C SER A 42 -1.42 -4.03 6.86
N SER A 43 -1.56 -3.82 8.17
CA SER A 43 -2.60 -4.50 8.97
C SER A 43 -4.01 -4.00 8.66
N LEU A 44 -4.15 -2.88 7.94
CA LEU A 44 -5.41 -2.26 7.57
C LEU A 44 -5.72 -2.51 6.09
N LYS A 45 -6.72 -3.36 5.80
CA LYS A 45 -7.14 -3.69 4.43
C LYS A 45 -7.45 -2.43 3.60
N LYS A 46 -8.21 -1.47 4.17
CA LYS A 46 -8.56 -0.20 3.49
C LYS A 46 -7.33 0.63 3.13
N ALA A 47 -6.30 0.66 3.99
CA ALA A 47 -5.06 1.37 3.69
C ALA A 47 -4.30 0.72 2.53
N ALA A 48 -4.22 -0.61 2.51
CA ALA A 48 -3.61 -1.34 1.39
C ALA A 48 -4.33 -1.10 0.05
N ILE A 49 -5.67 -1.10 0.06
CA ILE A 49 -6.47 -0.76 -1.13
C ILE A 49 -6.19 0.67 -1.58
N ALA A 50 -6.20 1.63 -0.66
CA ALA A 50 -5.88 3.02 -0.98
C ALA A 50 -4.48 3.16 -1.59
N MET A 51 -3.45 2.51 -1.02
CA MET A 51 -2.11 2.48 -1.61
C MET A 51 -2.12 1.96 -3.05
N ALA A 52 -2.85 0.89 -3.32
CA ALA A 52 -2.95 0.35 -4.67
C ALA A 52 -3.54 1.37 -5.66
N ILE A 53 -4.57 2.13 -5.24
CA ILE A 53 -5.18 3.21 -6.04
C ILE A 53 -4.18 4.35 -6.28
N LEU A 54 -3.49 4.79 -5.22
CA LEU A 54 -2.51 5.88 -5.30
C LEU A 54 -1.34 5.56 -6.23
N SER A 55 -0.96 4.29 -6.34
CA SER A 55 0.11 3.83 -7.24
C SER A 55 -0.35 3.58 -8.68
N THR A 56 -1.62 3.86 -9.04
CA THR A 56 -2.10 3.65 -10.41
C THR A 56 -1.62 4.74 -11.36
N LYS A 57 -1.56 4.39 -12.66
CA LYS A 57 -1.32 5.38 -13.72
C LYS A 57 -2.36 6.51 -13.62
N GLY A 58 -1.86 7.74 -13.67
CA GLY A 58 -2.68 8.95 -13.66
C GLY A 58 -2.69 9.67 -12.33
N VAL A 59 -2.37 9.01 -11.21
CA VAL A 59 -2.02 9.69 -9.95
C VAL A 59 -0.57 10.16 -10.06
N LEU A 60 -0.34 11.44 -9.83
CA LEU A 60 1.00 12.06 -9.96
C LEU A 60 1.58 12.41 -8.60
N TYR A 61 0.75 12.93 -7.69
CA TYR A 61 1.17 13.28 -6.35
C TYR A 61 0.08 12.91 -5.35
N ALA A 62 0.43 12.13 -4.34
CA ALA A 62 -0.50 11.64 -3.34
C ALA A 62 0.20 11.38 -2.00
N GLY A 63 -0.60 11.36 -0.93
CA GLY A 63 -0.17 11.08 0.43
C GLY A 63 -1.10 10.10 1.12
N LEU A 64 -0.52 9.26 1.98
CA LEU A 64 -1.25 8.37 2.86
C LEU A 64 -0.55 8.31 4.22
N ASP A 65 -1.29 8.55 5.28
CA ASP A 65 -0.82 8.23 6.63
C ASP A 65 -0.92 6.70 6.86
N THR A 66 0.22 6.03 6.74
CA THR A 66 0.37 4.59 7.02
C THR A 66 0.83 4.32 8.46
N PHE A 67 1.13 5.37 9.23
CA PHE A 67 1.66 5.26 10.59
C PHE A 67 0.55 5.17 11.63
N SER A 68 -0.60 5.79 11.35
CA SER A 68 -1.79 5.67 12.18
C SER A 68 -2.32 4.22 12.26
N LYS A 69 -2.85 3.87 13.43
CA LYS A 69 -3.55 2.60 13.67
C LYS A 69 -4.96 2.57 13.07
N ARG A 70 -5.44 3.70 12.51
CA ARG A 70 -6.75 3.85 11.88
C ARG A 70 -6.59 4.52 10.53
N PHE A 71 -7.21 3.92 9.51
CA PHE A 71 -7.31 4.52 8.19
C PHE A 71 -8.42 5.57 8.19
N LYS A 72 -8.08 6.81 7.83
CA LYS A 72 -9.08 7.87 7.58
C LYS A 72 -9.40 7.95 6.09
N LYS A 73 -8.44 8.47 5.31
CA LYS A 73 -8.54 8.64 3.87
C LYS A 73 -7.16 8.89 3.28
N ALA A 74 -6.93 8.50 2.03
CA ALA A 74 -5.76 8.89 1.26
C ALA A 74 -6.04 10.20 0.51
N GLN A 75 -5.01 11.01 0.29
CA GLN A 75 -5.11 12.30 -0.41
C GLN A 75 -4.39 12.21 -1.76
N ILE A 76 -5.06 12.66 -2.82
CA ILE A 76 -4.48 12.87 -4.15
C ILE A 76 -4.40 14.38 -4.35
N TYR A 77 -3.18 14.89 -4.45
CA TYR A 77 -2.89 16.30 -4.62
C TYR A 77 -2.76 16.68 -6.10
N ASP A 78 -2.34 15.73 -6.94
CA ASP A 78 -2.28 15.91 -8.39
C ASP A 78 -2.54 14.59 -9.14
N GLY A 79 -3.22 14.72 -10.28
CA GLY A 79 -3.70 13.59 -11.08
C GLY A 79 -4.99 12.95 -10.55
N TRP A 80 -5.33 11.78 -11.11
CA TRP A 80 -6.44 10.92 -10.69
C TRP A 80 -6.22 9.49 -11.22
N PRO A 81 -6.62 8.43 -10.48
CA PRO A 81 -6.50 7.05 -10.94
C PRO A 81 -7.22 6.83 -12.26
N LYS A 82 -6.52 6.26 -13.25
CA LYS A 82 -7.08 5.87 -14.55
C LYS A 82 -7.24 4.36 -14.72
N ALA A 83 -6.77 3.57 -13.74
CA ALA A 83 -6.89 2.11 -13.80
C ALA A 83 -8.33 1.68 -13.50
N LYS A 84 -8.86 0.72 -14.27
CA LYS A 84 -10.17 0.11 -13.98
C LYS A 84 -10.10 -0.84 -12.78
N TYR A 85 -8.94 -1.49 -12.58
CA TYR A 85 -8.75 -2.50 -11.56
C TYR A 85 -7.42 -2.34 -10.84
N ILE A 86 -7.40 -2.78 -9.58
CA ILE A 86 -6.23 -2.95 -8.74
C ILE A 86 -6.23 -4.36 -8.14
N TYR A 87 -5.14 -4.74 -7.48
CA TYR A 87 -4.97 -6.04 -6.87
C TYR A 87 -4.67 -5.90 -5.39
N LEU A 88 -5.30 -6.75 -4.60
CA LEU A 88 -5.06 -6.88 -3.18
C LEU A 88 -4.57 -8.30 -2.87
N TYR A 89 -3.47 -8.38 -2.13
CA TYR A 89 -2.86 -9.64 -1.73
C TYR A 89 -2.95 -9.79 -0.21
N THR A 90 -3.51 -10.91 0.24
CA THR A 90 -3.48 -11.30 1.64
C THR A 90 -2.20 -12.09 1.90
N LEU A 91 -1.39 -11.62 2.84
CA LEU A 91 -0.07 -12.15 3.14
C LEU A 91 -0.04 -12.75 4.55
N PRO A 92 0.73 -13.84 4.74
CA PRO A 92 0.98 -14.35 6.08
C PRO A 92 2.02 -13.42 6.75
N SER A 93 1.94 -13.26 8.07
CA SER A 93 2.66 -12.19 8.78
C SER A 93 4.06 -12.56 9.28
N GLU A 94 4.46 -13.82 9.20
CA GLU A 94 5.56 -14.44 9.96
C GLU A 94 6.87 -13.65 9.78
N THR A 95 7.22 -13.33 8.53
CA THR A 95 8.48 -12.63 8.18
C THR A 95 8.39 -11.10 8.28
N PHE A 96 7.25 -10.56 8.66
CA PHE A 96 7.04 -9.11 8.74
C PHE A 96 7.39 -8.52 10.11
N THR A 97 7.93 -7.31 10.08
CA THR A 97 8.15 -6.44 11.23
C THR A 97 7.45 -5.10 11.02
N ASP A 98 6.87 -4.54 12.07
CA ASP A 98 6.22 -3.23 12.00
C ASP A 98 7.25 -2.12 11.97
N LYS A 99 7.14 -1.22 10.98
CA LYS A 99 8.07 -0.10 10.81
C LYS A 99 7.32 1.18 10.44
N PRO A 100 7.24 2.17 11.35
CA PRO A 100 7.77 2.19 12.71
C PRO A 100 7.02 1.24 13.66
N LYS A 101 7.65 0.88 14.78
CA LYS A 101 7.06 -0.01 15.80
C LYS A 101 5.75 0.58 16.31
N GLY A 102 4.71 -0.25 16.37
CA GLY A 102 3.36 0.11 16.80
C GLY A 102 2.43 0.63 15.71
N SER A 103 2.91 0.79 14.48
CA SER A 103 2.13 1.31 13.35
C SER A 103 1.28 0.24 12.64
N ALA A 104 0.51 0.68 11.65
CA ALA A 104 -0.19 -0.21 10.72
C ALA A 104 0.67 -0.64 9.53
N GLN A 105 1.93 -0.17 9.44
CA GLN A 105 2.85 -0.46 8.35
C GLN A 105 3.80 -1.61 8.74
N TRP A 106 3.93 -2.57 7.84
CA TRP A 106 4.73 -3.77 8.02
C TRP A 106 5.65 -3.97 6.83
N VAL A 107 6.87 -4.42 7.09
CA VAL A 107 7.85 -4.73 6.05
C VAL A 107 8.43 -6.12 6.27
N SER A 108 8.55 -6.88 5.19
CA SER A 108 9.34 -8.10 5.12
C SER A 108 10.53 -7.89 4.17
N PHE A 109 11.71 -8.34 4.59
CA PHE A 109 12.93 -8.30 3.77
C PHE A 109 13.10 -9.56 2.92
N GLU A 110 12.18 -10.51 3.06
CA GLU A 110 12.20 -11.79 2.37
C GLU A 110 11.10 -11.84 1.30
N PRO A 111 11.23 -12.71 0.27
CA PRO A 111 10.14 -12.98 -0.63
C PRO A 111 8.92 -13.57 0.10
N VAL A 112 7.73 -13.10 -0.23
CA VAL A 112 6.48 -13.53 0.42
C VAL A 112 5.52 -14.10 -0.61
N ARG A 113 5.01 -15.30 -0.36
CA ARG A 113 3.94 -15.90 -1.16
C ARG A 113 2.58 -15.43 -0.63
N PRO A 114 1.74 -14.75 -1.45
CA PRO A 114 0.38 -14.43 -1.04
C PRO A 114 -0.47 -15.68 -0.80
N LEU A 115 -1.33 -15.63 0.22
CA LEU A 115 -2.35 -16.66 0.48
C LEU A 115 -3.58 -16.47 -0.40
N LYS A 116 -3.91 -15.22 -0.72
CA LYS A 116 -5.07 -14.84 -1.54
C LYS A 116 -4.71 -13.66 -2.43
N ALA A 117 -5.29 -13.63 -3.63
CA ALA A 117 -5.27 -12.49 -4.52
C ALA A 117 -6.70 -12.09 -4.89
N GLU A 118 -7.03 -10.81 -4.74
CA GLU A 118 -8.33 -10.24 -5.08
C GLU A 118 -8.12 -9.18 -6.17
N ARG A 119 -8.92 -9.25 -7.25
CA ARG A 119 -8.98 -8.19 -8.26
C ARG A 119 -10.16 -7.29 -7.90
N LEU A 120 -9.89 -6.02 -7.65
CA LEU A 120 -10.88 -5.05 -7.18
C LEU A 120 -11.09 -3.99 -8.27
N LYS A 121 -12.34 -3.58 -8.49
CA LYS A 121 -12.63 -2.43 -9.35
C LYS A 121 -12.29 -1.15 -8.61
N VAL A 122 -11.64 -0.20 -9.27
CA VAL A 122 -11.24 1.06 -8.62
C VAL A 122 -12.45 1.89 -8.20
N GLU A 123 -13.50 1.91 -9.01
CA GLU A 123 -14.73 2.69 -8.77
C GLU A 123 -15.36 2.42 -7.39
N ASP A 124 -15.43 1.14 -6.99
CA ASP A 124 -16.01 0.70 -5.71
C ASP A 124 -15.26 1.26 -4.48
N TYR A 125 -14.01 1.65 -4.67
CA TYR A 125 -13.11 2.06 -3.59
C TYR A 125 -12.65 3.51 -3.69
N LEU A 126 -13.17 4.31 -4.62
CA LEU A 126 -12.83 5.74 -4.74
C LEU A 126 -13.19 6.53 -3.48
N HIS A 127 -14.16 6.07 -2.68
CA HIS A 127 -14.48 6.68 -1.39
C HIS A 127 -13.32 6.65 -0.37
N LEU A 128 -12.29 5.82 -0.59
CA LEU A 128 -11.08 5.75 0.23
C LEU A 128 -10.05 6.85 -0.10
N VAL A 129 -10.20 7.57 -1.22
CA VAL A 129 -9.32 8.66 -1.64
C VAL A 129 -10.10 9.97 -1.75
N SER A 130 -9.46 11.10 -1.49
CA SER A 130 -10.00 12.43 -1.78
C SER A 130 -9.05 13.20 -2.68
N LYS A 131 -9.62 14.07 -3.53
CA LYS A 131 -8.85 15.08 -4.25
C LYS A 131 -8.68 16.28 -3.34
N GLU A 132 -7.43 16.66 -3.07
CA GLU A 132 -7.10 17.85 -2.29
C GLU A 132 -6.46 18.88 -3.21
N LYS A 133 -6.78 20.17 -3.00
CA LYS A 133 -6.03 21.23 -3.67
C LYS A 133 -4.68 21.34 -2.98
N ARG A 134 -3.58 21.29 -3.74
CA ARG A 134 -2.25 21.62 -3.22
C ARG A 134 -2.30 23.06 -2.70
N LEU A 135 -2.15 23.25 -1.39
CA LEU A 135 -1.89 24.57 -0.83
C LEU A 135 -0.54 25.02 -1.40
N LYS A 136 -0.55 26.17 -2.08
CA LYS A 136 0.64 26.79 -2.67
C LYS A 136 1.59 27.26 -1.58
#